data_AF-A0A2N0AWV3-F1
#
_entry.id   AF-A0A2N0AWV3-F1
#
_cell.length_a   1.000
_cell.length_b   1.000
_cell.length_c   1.000
_cell.angle_alpha   90.00
_cell.angle_beta   90.00
_cell.angle_gamma   90.00
#
_symmetry.space_group_name_H-M   'P 1'
#
loop_
_entity.id
_entity.type
_entity.pdbx_description
1 polymer ?
#
loop_
_entity_poly.entity_id
_entity_poly.type
_entity_poly.pdbx_seq_one_letter_code
_entity_poly.pdbx_strand_id
1 'polypeptide(L)'
;MKKSLIVCASLIAFVVSCGSNDGGRRDATTVGKNGWIFEGWACAPDAAAAKRGQSPAEYCKGKEKEFDYLYMKFSARASDKAIKANSVAMKQSTCREAARLQVAGDGLKKILGEYLEQASGVSDGQSTGSVIVSESKGIIKGVGVYDCCSLNNETGICANVGEPETWEECQCVGYLRYAGGQKALEAKATAAQ
;
A
#
# COMPACT_ATOMS: atom_id res chain seq x y z
N MET A 1 -29.50 -59.18 27.27
CA MET A 1 -28.68 -59.60 26.13
C MET A 1 -29.31 -59.02 24.86
N LYS A 2 -28.81 -57.88 24.37
CA LYS A 2 -29.31 -57.21 23.16
C LYS A 2 -28.17 -57.15 22.14
N LYS A 3 -28.47 -57.58 20.93
CA LYS A 3 -27.55 -57.87 19.83
C LYS A 3 -26.98 -56.58 19.24
N SER A 4 -25.67 -56.58 19.04
CA SER A 4 -24.93 -55.62 18.22
C SER A 4 -25.33 -55.72 16.75
N LEU A 5 -25.48 -54.58 16.08
CA LEU A 5 -25.31 -54.45 14.64
C LEU A 5 -24.68 -53.08 14.36
N ILE A 6 -23.49 -53.17 13.77
CA ILE A 6 -22.61 -52.10 13.28
C ILE A 6 -23.12 -51.67 11.89
N VAL A 7 -22.56 -50.57 11.36
CA VAL A 7 -22.55 -50.13 9.93
C VAL A 7 -23.71 -49.16 9.59
N CYS A 8 -23.55 -47.95 9.05
CA CYS A 8 -22.42 -47.25 8.43
C CYS A 8 -22.59 -45.72 8.59
N ALA A 9 -21.49 -45.03 8.86
CA ALA A 9 -21.37 -43.59 8.70
C ALA A 9 -21.43 -43.22 7.21
N SER A 10 -22.21 -42.20 6.85
CA SER A 10 -22.10 -41.48 5.58
C SER A 10 -21.80 -40.02 5.86
N LEU A 11 -20.53 -39.77 6.23
CA LEU A 11 -19.89 -38.46 6.10
C LEU A 11 -19.76 -38.18 4.61
N ILE A 12 -20.58 -37.25 4.10
CA ILE A 12 -20.40 -36.71 2.76
C ILE A 12 -19.16 -35.80 2.80
N ALA A 13 -18.02 -36.40 2.49
CA ALA A 13 -16.79 -35.70 2.19
C ALA A 13 -16.89 -35.14 0.76
N PHE A 14 -17.08 -33.82 0.65
CA PHE A 14 -16.75 -33.11 -0.59
C PHE A 14 -15.22 -32.96 -0.64
N VAL A 15 -14.58 -33.95 -1.25
CA VAL A 15 -13.25 -33.81 -1.84
C VAL A 15 -13.40 -33.06 -3.16
N VAL A 16 -13.03 -31.78 -3.15
CA VAL A 16 -12.55 -31.09 -4.36
C VAL A 16 -11.07 -30.84 -4.12
N SER A 17 -10.24 -31.74 -4.63
CA SER A 17 -8.81 -31.54 -4.71
C SER A 17 -8.41 -30.98 -6.07
N CYS A 18 -7.31 -30.24 -6.03
CA CYS A 18 -6.41 -29.86 -7.13
C CYS A 18 -6.76 -28.58 -7.92
N GLY A 19 -6.17 -27.49 -7.42
CA GLY A 19 -5.74 -26.33 -8.19
C GLY A 19 -4.55 -25.66 -7.49
N SER A 20 -3.40 -26.35 -7.43
CA SER A 20 -2.13 -25.71 -7.05
C SER A 20 -1.68 -24.78 -8.18
N ASN A 21 -1.90 -23.47 -8.01
CA ASN A 21 -0.95 -22.40 -8.28
C ASN A 21 -1.68 -21.07 -8.06
N ASP A 22 -1.35 -20.37 -6.99
CA ASP A 22 -0.98 -18.95 -7.05
C ASP A 22 -0.65 -18.48 -5.63
N GLY A 23 0.66 -18.47 -5.36
CA GLY A 23 1.19 -17.84 -4.17
C GLY A 23 0.92 -16.34 -4.19
N GLY A 24 0.40 -15.82 -3.08
CA GLY A 24 0.92 -14.58 -2.53
C GLY A 24 0.52 -13.25 -3.19
N ARG A 25 -0.52 -13.18 -4.04
CA ARG A 25 -1.16 -11.86 -4.29
C ARG A 25 -2.23 -11.62 -3.24
N ARG A 26 -1.89 -10.84 -2.21
CA ARG A 26 -2.86 -10.07 -1.44
C ARG A 26 -3.53 -9.09 -2.41
N ASP A 27 -4.52 -9.57 -3.17
CA ASP A 27 -5.36 -8.75 -4.01
C ASP A 27 -6.25 -7.90 -3.09
N ALA A 28 -5.87 -6.63 -2.92
CA ALA A 28 -6.69 -5.62 -2.28
C ALA A 28 -7.82 -5.20 -3.24
N THR A 29 -8.74 -6.13 -3.53
CA THR A 29 -9.94 -5.87 -4.34
C THR A 29 -11.13 -5.58 -3.44
N THR A 30 -11.17 -4.38 -2.84
CA THR A 30 -12.41 -3.86 -2.25
C THR A 30 -12.62 -2.42 -2.70
N VAL A 31 -13.64 -2.27 -3.54
CA VAL A 31 -13.95 -1.11 -4.36
C VAL A 31 -14.93 -0.16 -3.68
N GLY A 32 -14.63 1.13 -3.72
CA GLY A 32 -15.58 2.21 -3.39
C GLY A 32 -15.68 3.18 -4.55
N LYS A 33 -16.87 3.74 -4.79
CA LYS A 33 -17.22 4.58 -5.95
C LYS A 33 -16.43 5.91 -6.05
N ASN A 34 -15.56 6.21 -5.07
CA ASN A 34 -15.10 7.56 -4.76
C ASN A 34 -13.58 7.69 -4.40
N GLY A 35 -12.67 6.89 -4.95
CA GLY A 35 -11.24 7.21 -4.80
C GLY A 35 -10.22 6.12 -5.18
N TRP A 36 -9.35 6.43 -6.14
CA TRP A 36 -8.13 5.73 -6.60
C TRP A 36 -7.61 4.53 -5.79
N ILE A 37 -7.86 3.28 -6.18
CA ILE A 37 -7.78 2.10 -5.29
C ILE A 37 -6.54 1.22 -5.56
N PHE A 38 -5.32 1.75 -5.46
CA PHE A 38 -4.13 0.91 -5.60
C PHE A 38 -3.17 1.08 -4.43
N GLU A 39 -3.12 0.05 -3.60
CA GLU A 39 -1.99 -0.21 -2.71
C GLU A 39 -1.27 -1.46 -3.18
N GLY A 40 0.03 -1.35 -3.42
CA GLY A 40 0.80 -2.48 -3.93
C GLY A 40 2.00 -2.08 -4.75
N TRP A 41 2.66 -3.07 -5.32
CA TRP A 41 3.87 -2.91 -6.11
C TRP A 41 3.57 -2.73 -7.59
N ALA A 42 4.12 -1.68 -8.20
CA ALA A 42 3.96 -1.38 -9.63
C ALA A 42 5.19 -0.65 -10.21
N CYS A 43 5.12 -0.30 -11.50
CA CYS A 43 6.17 0.46 -12.19
C CYS A 43 6.24 1.92 -11.72
N ALA A 44 7.21 2.67 -12.24
CA ALA A 44 7.43 4.08 -11.87
C ALA A 44 6.18 4.96 -12.10
N PRO A 45 5.99 6.02 -11.30
CA PRO A 45 4.78 6.84 -11.38
C PRO A 45 4.71 7.61 -12.70
N ASP A 46 3.53 7.59 -13.32
CA ASP A 46 3.22 8.36 -14.54
C ASP A 46 2.19 9.46 -14.23
N ALA A 47 2.67 10.70 -14.10
CA ALA A 47 1.84 11.85 -13.80
C ALA A 47 0.83 12.17 -14.93
N ALA A 48 1.13 11.81 -16.19
CA ALA A 48 0.22 12.04 -17.31
C ALA A 48 -0.89 10.99 -17.36
N ALA A 49 -0.58 9.73 -17.03
CA ALA A 49 -1.58 8.68 -16.83
C ALA A 49 -2.48 8.98 -15.62
N ALA A 50 -1.89 9.46 -14.52
CA ALA A 50 -2.64 9.83 -13.32
C ALA A 50 -3.64 10.96 -13.58
N LYS A 51 -3.25 12.00 -14.32
CA LYS A 51 -4.17 13.07 -14.75
C LYS A 51 -5.33 12.58 -15.61
N ARG A 52 -5.19 11.42 -16.26
CA ARG A 52 -6.26 10.75 -17.03
C ARG A 52 -7.09 9.79 -16.17
N GLY A 53 -6.83 9.74 -14.87
CA GLY A 53 -7.51 8.84 -13.92
C GLY A 53 -7.01 7.40 -13.95
N GLN A 54 -5.88 7.12 -14.60
CA GLN A 54 -5.32 5.77 -14.67
C GLN A 54 -4.43 5.47 -13.47
N SER A 55 -4.76 4.43 -12.72
CA SER A 55 -3.97 3.89 -11.61
C SER A 55 -2.69 3.18 -12.08
N PRO A 56 -1.69 2.98 -11.19
CA PRO A 56 -0.49 2.20 -11.53
C PRO A 56 -0.81 0.79 -12.02
N ALA A 57 -1.83 0.14 -11.47
CA ALA A 57 -2.28 -1.16 -11.95
C ALA A 57 -2.68 -1.13 -13.44
N GLU A 58 -3.24 -0.02 -13.91
CA GLU A 58 -3.69 0.13 -15.30
C GLU A 58 -2.54 0.49 -16.24
N TYR A 59 -1.76 1.53 -15.92
CA TYR A 59 -0.69 1.99 -16.81
C TYR A 59 0.60 1.16 -16.72
N CYS A 60 0.76 0.32 -15.70
CA CYS A 60 1.87 -0.63 -15.57
C CYS A 60 1.54 -2.04 -16.05
N LYS A 61 0.35 -2.27 -16.63
CA LYS A 61 -0.03 -3.58 -17.16
C LYS A 61 0.99 -4.07 -18.20
N GLY A 62 1.51 -5.29 -18.04
CA GLY A 62 2.54 -5.87 -18.93
C GLY A 62 3.97 -5.43 -18.62
N LYS A 63 4.20 -4.71 -17.50
CA LYS A 63 5.53 -4.27 -17.04
C LYS A 63 5.90 -4.89 -15.69
N GLU A 64 5.48 -6.14 -15.44
CA GLU A 64 5.61 -6.81 -14.13
C GLU A 64 7.07 -6.94 -13.67
N LYS A 65 8.03 -6.93 -14.61
CA LYS A 65 9.47 -6.92 -14.31
C LYS A 65 9.98 -5.59 -13.73
N GLU A 66 9.21 -4.52 -13.84
CA GLU A 66 9.56 -3.16 -13.42
C GLU A 66 8.86 -2.74 -12.12
N PHE A 67 8.28 -3.69 -11.38
CA PHE A 67 7.45 -3.41 -10.19
C PHE A 67 8.29 -3.05 -8.94
N ASP A 68 9.09 -2.00 -9.07
CA ASP A 68 10.02 -1.47 -8.08
C ASP A 68 9.37 -0.51 -7.06
N TYR A 69 8.13 -0.07 -7.29
CA TYR A 69 7.51 1.01 -6.52
C TYR A 69 6.35 0.51 -5.68
N LEU A 70 6.40 0.73 -4.37
CA LEU A 70 5.30 0.53 -3.46
C LEU A 70 4.41 1.78 -3.46
N TYR A 71 3.12 1.60 -3.74
CA TYR A 71 2.09 2.62 -3.70
C TYR A 71 1.18 2.43 -2.49
N MET A 72 0.77 3.54 -1.86
CA MET A 72 -0.10 3.57 -0.68
C MET A 72 -0.91 4.87 -0.65
N LYS A 73 -2.10 4.85 -0.02
CA LYS A 73 -2.89 6.08 0.19
C LYS A 73 -2.56 6.74 1.51
N PHE A 74 -2.54 8.06 1.51
CA PHE A 74 -2.40 8.85 2.72
C PHE A 74 -3.36 10.01 2.74
N SER A 75 -4.04 10.17 3.87
CA SER A 75 -4.77 11.38 4.19
C SER A 75 -3.91 12.24 5.11
N ALA A 76 -3.78 13.52 4.77
CA ALA A 76 -3.00 14.47 5.53
C ALA A 76 -3.79 15.75 5.77
N ARG A 77 -3.30 16.56 6.71
CA ARG A 77 -3.87 17.85 7.06
C ARG A 77 -2.87 18.96 6.73
N ALA A 78 -3.35 20.06 6.17
CA ALA A 78 -2.57 21.27 5.98
C ALA A 78 -2.08 21.81 7.33
N SER A 79 -0.98 22.58 7.30
CA SER A 79 -0.46 23.20 8.52
C SER A 79 -1.47 24.20 9.12
N ASP A 80 -1.54 24.30 10.45
CA ASP A 80 -2.42 25.26 11.11
C ASP A 80 -2.15 26.70 10.68
N LYS A 81 -0.89 27.03 10.35
CA LYS A 81 -0.50 28.32 9.79
C LYS A 81 -1.18 28.59 8.45
N ALA A 82 -1.19 27.60 7.55
CA ALA A 82 -1.83 27.72 6.25
C ALA A 82 -3.36 27.82 6.35
N ILE A 83 -3.96 27.06 7.27
CA ILE A 83 -5.39 27.09 7.56
C ILE A 83 -5.80 28.47 8.09
N LYS A 84 -5.11 28.97 9.12
CA LYS A 84 -5.39 30.29 9.72
C LYS A 84 -5.24 31.44 8.73
N ALA A 85 -4.29 31.33 7.80
CA ALA A 85 -4.08 32.33 6.75
C ALA A 85 -5.07 32.23 5.58
N ASN A 86 -5.98 31.25 5.60
CA ASN A 86 -6.97 30.94 4.57
C ASN A 86 -6.43 30.94 3.12
N SER A 87 -5.16 30.56 2.94
CA SER A 87 -4.53 30.51 1.63
C SER A 87 -4.61 29.10 1.05
N VAL A 88 -5.38 28.93 -0.02
CA VAL A 88 -5.53 27.64 -0.70
C VAL A 88 -4.19 27.10 -1.19
N ALA A 89 -3.33 27.95 -1.76
CA ALA A 89 -2.01 27.54 -2.22
C ALA A 89 -1.10 27.04 -1.08
N MET A 90 -1.13 27.71 0.08
CA MET A 90 -0.37 27.24 1.25
C MET A 90 -0.96 25.96 1.83
N LYS A 91 -2.29 25.83 1.86
CA LYS A 91 -2.98 24.63 2.31
C LYS A 91 -2.61 23.43 1.45
N GLN A 92 -2.72 23.57 0.13
CA GLN A 92 -2.27 22.58 -0.86
C GLN A 92 -0.81 22.14 -0.64
N SER A 93 0.11 23.10 -0.58
CA SER A 93 1.53 22.79 -0.44
C SER A 93 1.84 22.06 0.87
N THR A 94 1.29 22.54 1.99
CA THR A 94 1.60 21.97 3.31
C THR A 94 0.90 20.64 3.55
N CYS A 95 -0.30 20.44 2.99
CA CYS A 95 -0.98 19.16 3.06
C CYS A 95 -0.24 18.08 2.26
N ARG A 96 0.21 18.40 1.03
CA ARG A 96 0.99 17.48 0.20
C ARG A 96 2.33 17.11 0.83
N GLU A 97 3.00 18.06 1.46
CA GLU A 97 4.25 17.77 2.18
C GLU A 97 4.00 16.89 3.41
N ALA A 98 2.93 17.15 4.16
CA ALA A 98 2.54 16.30 5.29
C ALA A 98 2.24 14.86 4.82
N ALA A 99 1.52 14.69 3.70
CA ALA A 99 1.31 13.38 3.09
C ALA A 99 2.63 12.73 2.71
N ARG A 100 3.54 13.43 2.03
CA ARG A 100 4.86 12.90 1.64
C ARG A 100 5.68 12.42 2.84
N LEU A 101 5.64 13.14 3.96
CA LEU A 101 6.31 12.73 5.19
C LEU A 101 5.67 11.48 5.81
N GLN A 102 4.35 11.36 5.76
CA GLN A 102 3.66 10.12 6.18
C GLN A 102 4.06 8.94 5.29
N VAL A 103 4.11 9.11 3.96
CA VAL A 103 4.59 8.07 3.03
C VAL A 103 5.98 7.59 3.41
N ALA A 104 6.89 8.52 3.68
CA ALA A 104 8.26 8.18 4.07
C ALA A 104 8.29 7.33 5.35
N GLY A 105 7.46 7.67 6.33
CA GLY A 105 7.38 6.94 7.60
C GLY A 105 6.68 5.59 7.48
N ASP A 106 5.44 5.58 6.95
CA ASP A 106 4.58 4.41 6.94
C ASP A 106 4.91 3.44 5.81
N GLY A 107 5.33 3.94 4.64
CA GLY A 107 5.86 3.08 3.59
C GLY A 107 7.13 2.35 4.03
N LEU A 108 7.99 3.04 4.80
CA LEU A 108 9.13 2.40 5.45
C LEU A 108 8.67 1.35 6.46
N LYS A 109 7.75 1.68 7.38
CA LYS A 109 7.22 0.70 8.35
C LYS A 109 6.59 -0.51 7.69
N LYS A 110 5.86 -0.34 6.58
CA LYS A 110 5.25 -1.45 5.84
C LYS A 110 6.31 -2.38 5.27
N ILE A 111 7.33 -1.83 4.61
CA ILE A 111 8.46 -2.62 4.11
C ILE A 111 9.19 -3.35 5.24
N LEU A 112 9.44 -2.66 6.36
CA LEU A 112 10.05 -3.25 7.55
C LEU A 112 9.18 -4.34 8.16
N GLY A 113 7.86 -4.12 8.26
CA GLY A 113 6.90 -5.06 8.83
C GLY A 113 6.77 -6.32 7.98
N GLU A 114 6.60 -6.18 6.66
CA GLU A 114 6.59 -7.31 5.72
C GLU A 114 7.89 -8.12 5.78
N TYR A 115 9.03 -7.43 5.90
CA TYR A 115 10.32 -8.07 6.09
C TYR A 115 10.41 -8.83 7.41
N LEU A 116 10.03 -8.21 8.53
CA LEU A 116 10.11 -8.81 9.87
C LEU A 116 9.12 -9.97 10.03
N GLU A 117 7.90 -9.86 9.51
CA GLU A 117 6.92 -10.96 9.49
C GLU A 117 7.48 -12.17 8.75
N GLN A 118 8.08 -11.95 7.57
CA GLN A 118 8.71 -13.04 6.83
C GLN A 118 9.95 -13.57 7.56
N ALA A 119 10.77 -12.72 8.14
CA ALA A 119 11.96 -13.14 8.89
C ALA A 119 11.62 -13.82 10.23
N SER A 120 10.44 -13.64 10.82
CA SER A 120 10.08 -14.08 12.18
C SER A 120 10.12 -15.59 12.48
N GLY A 121 10.66 -16.41 11.57
CA GLY A 121 11.27 -17.70 11.90
C GLY A 121 12.57 -17.60 12.73
N VAL A 122 13.16 -16.40 12.90
CA VAL A 122 14.38 -16.17 13.72
C VAL A 122 14.07 -15.51 15.08
N SER A 123 14.77 -15.98 16.11
CA SER A 123 14.57 -15.68 17.54
C SER A 123 14.87 -14.23 17.99
N ASP A 124 15.31 -13.31 17.13
CA ASP A 124 15.77 -11.97 17.52
C ASP A 124 15.23 -10.85 16.59
N GLY A 125 14.02 -10.38 16.90
CA GLY A 125 13.35 -9.30 16.16
C GLY A 125 13.96 -7.91 16.36
N GLN A 126 14.81 -7.69 17.39
CA GLN A 126 15.42 -6.39 17.66
C GLN A 126 16.68 -6.16 16.83
N SER A 127 17.56 -7.16 16.76
CA SER A 127 18.76 -7.10 15.92
C SER A 127 18.40 -6.95 14.44
N THR A 128 17.44 -7.76 13.98
CA THR A 128 16.94 -7.76 12.60
C THR A 128 16.36 -6.39 12.20
N GLY A 129 15.54 -5.76 13.07
CA GLY A 129 14.99 -4.42 12.83
C GLY A 129 16.05 -3.33 12.57
N SER A 130 17.14 -3.36 13.32
CA SER A 130 18.22 -2.36 13.22
C SER A 130 19.06 -2.51 11.95
N VAL A 131 19.33 -3.75 11.52
CA VAL A 131 20.07 -4.05 10.29
C VAL A 131 19.26 -3.60 9.07
N ILE A 132 17.95 -3.82 9.04
CA ILE A 132 17.11 -3.42 7.90
C ILE A 132 17.08 -1.90 7.74
N VAL A 133 16.96 -1.14 8.83
CA VAL A 133 17.02 0.34 8.76
C VAL A 133 18.37 0.79 8.22
N SER A 134 19.46 0.10 8.58
CA SER A 134 20.80 0.42 8.09
C SER A 134 21.01 0.06 6.61
N GLU A 135 20.54 -1.11 6.15
CA GLU A 135 20.68 -1.56 4.76
C GLU A 135 19.70 -0.87 3.81
N SER A 136 18.48 -0.60 4.28
CA SER A 136 17.42 -0.03 3.47
C SER A 136 17.60 1.47 3.23
N LYS A 137 18.39 2.15 4.07
CA LYS A 137 18.76 3.58 3.91
C LYS A 137 19.38 3.90 2.54
N GLY A 138 19.98 2.92 1.86
CA GLY A 138 20.56 3.09 0.52
C GLY A 138 19.70 2.57 -0.64
N ILE A 139 18.69 1.74 -0.36
CA ILE A 139 17.86 1.03 -1.35
C ILE A 139 16.50 1.70 -1.53
N ILE A 140 15.96 2.24 -0.43
CA ILE A 140 14.72 3.01 -0.43
C ILE A 140 15.00 4.40 -0.99
N LYS A 141 14.37 4.71 -2.13
CA LYS A 141 14.54 5.97 -2.85
C LYS A 141 13.21 6.46 -3.41
N GLY A 142 13.22 7.65 -4.01
CA GLY A 142 12.08 8.13 -4.79
C GLY A 142 10.78 8.19 -3.99
N VAL A 143 10.84 8.69 -2.75
CA VAL A 143 9.63 8.94 -1.96
C VAL A 143 8.93 10.17 -2.53
N GLY A 144 7.66 10.02 -2.87
CA GLY A 144 6.87 11.11 -3.39
C GLY A 144 5.38 10.90 -3.23
N VAL A 145 4.63 11.91 -3.65
CA VAL A 145 3.17 11.87 -3.76
C VAL A 145 2.76 12.38 -5.13
N TYR A 146 1.65 11.86 -5.63
CA TYR A 146 0.97 12.38 -6.82
C TYR A 146 -0.54 12.17 -6.67
N ASP A 147 -1.28 12.74 -7.63
CA ASP A 147 -2.74 12.67 -7.69
C ASP A 147 -3.44 13.04 -6.37
N CYS A 148 -2.97 14.14 -5.78
CA CYS A 148 -3.54 14.65 -4.55
C CYS A 148 -4.81 15.44 -4.82
N CYS A 149 -5.84 15.23 -3.99
CA CYS A 149 -7.11 15.93 -4.02
C CYS A 149 -7.41 16.58 -2.66
N SER A 150 -8.23 17.63 -2.65
CA SER A 150 -8.85 18.09 -1.40
C SER A 150 -9.83 17.04 -0.91
N LEU A 151 -9.81 16.73 0.38
CA LEU A 151 -10.88 15.93 0.96
C LEU A 151 -12.11 16.81 1.19
N ASN A 152 -13.27 16.22 0.94
CA ASN A 152 -14.54 16.77 1.37
C ASN A 152 -14.76 16.33 2.83
N ASN A 153 -14.86 17.30 3.73
CA ASN A 153 -14.94 17.06 5.18
C ASN A 153 -16.22 16.31 5.61
N GLU A 154 -17.26 16.31 4.77
CA GLU A 154 -18.52 15.62 5.06
C GLU A 154 -18.49 14.15 4.65
N THR A 155 -17.82 13.85 3.54
CA THR A 155 -17.84 12.52 2.90
C THR A 155 -16.54 11.74 3.06
N GLY A 156 -15.44 12.40 3.44
CA GLY A 156 -14.13 11.78 3.65
C GLY A 156 -13.48 11.27 2.35
N ILE A 157 -13.95 11.72 1.19
CA ILE A 157 -13.46 11.37 -0.15
C ILE A 157 -12.94 12.61 -0.86
N CYS A 158 -12.23 12.41 -1.97
CA CYS A 158 -11.82 13.51 -2.83
C CYS A 158 -13.04 14.35 -3.27
N ALA A 159 -12.90 15.67 -3.16
CA ALA A 159 -13.90 16.61 -3.65
C ALA A 159 -14.13 16.39 -5.15
N ASN A 160 -15.40 16.32 -5.55
CA ASN A 160 -15.77 16.21 -6.96
C ASN A 160 -15.64 17.54 -7.70
N VAL A 161 -15.64 17.50 -9.03
CA VAL A 161 -15.65 18.71 -9.85
C VAL A 161 -16.88 19.56 -9.50
N GLY A 162 -16.64 20.80 -9.08
CA GLY A 162 -17.68 21.74 -8.65
C GLY A 162 -17.98 21.73 -7.15
N GLU A 163 -17.38 20.83 -6.38
CA GLU A 163 -17.42 20.88 -4.92
C GLU A 163 -16.35 21.85 -4.36
N PRO A 164 -16.57 22.46 -3.18
CA PRO A 164 -15.57 23.31 -2.55
C PRO A 164 -14.29 22.56 -2.20
N GLU A 165 -13.15 23.01 -2.74
CA GLU A 165 -11.84 22.49 -2.39
C GLU A 165 -11.18 23.34 -1.29
N THR A 166 -11.36 22.96 -0.02
CA THR A 166 -10.82 23.72 1.11
C THR A 166 -9.31 23.49 1.30
N TRP A 167 -8.83 22.30 0.91
CA TRP A 167 -7.46 21.80 1.07
C TRP A 167 -6.96 21.76 2.52
N GLU A 168 -7.87 21.88 3.49
CA GLU A 168 -7.52 21.71 4.91
C GLU A 168 -7.10 20.27 5.19
N GLU A 169 -7.76 19.34 4.53
CA GLU A 169 -7.38 17.94 4.45
C GLU A 169 -7.22 17.54 2.99
N CYS A 170 -6.33 16.59 2.72
CA CYS A 170 -6.08 16.07 1.39
C CYS A 170 -5.84 14.58 1.44
N GLN A 171 -6.17 13.90 0.35
CA GLN A 171 -5.77 12.53 0.10
C GLN A 171 -4.78 12.52 -1.07
N CYS A 172 -3.69 11.79 -0.91
CA CYS A 172 -2.63 11.65 -1.90
C CYS A 172 -2.31 10.17 -2.12
N VAL A 173 -1.87 9.86 -3.35
CA VAL A 173 -1.20 8.58 -3.63
C VAL A 173 0.29 8.77 -3.36
N GLY A 174 0.77 8.11 -2.33
CA GLY A 174 2.17 8.01 -2.00
C GLY A 174 2.85 6.90 -2.77
N TYR A 175 4.13 7.11 -3.10
CA TYR A 175 4.98 6.06 -3.62
C TYR A 175 6.36 6.10 -2.98
N LEU A 176 6.99 4.94 -2.92
CA LEU A 176 8.41 4.81 -2.65
C LEU A 176 9.01 3.74 -3.54
N ARG A 177 10.27 3.89 -3.91
CA ARG A 177 11.01 2.90 -4.68
C ARG A 177 11.81 2.00 -3.76
N TYR A 178 11.71 0.70 -3.97
CA TYR A 178 12.64 -0.29 -3.48
C TYR A 178 13.24 -1.01 -4.71
N ALA A 179 14.55 -0.96 -4.87
CA ALA A 179 15.19 -1.57 -6.05
C ALA A 179 14.93 -3.09 -6.09
N GLY A 180 14.37 -3.57 -7.21
CA GLY A 180 13.97 -4.97 -7.37
C GLY A 180 12.60 -5.32 -6.77
N GLY A 181 11.90 -4.33 -6.22
CA GLY A 181 10.51 -4.44 -5.80
C GLY A 181 10.24 -5.44 -4.69
N GLN A 182 9.01 -5.93 -4.66
CA GLN A 182 8.54 -6.93 -3.69
C GLN A 182 9.42 -8.18 -3.66
N LYS A 183 9.83 -8.68 -4.84
CA LYS A 183 10.63 -9.92 -4.93
C LYS A 183 12.02 -9.76 -4.31
N ALA A 184 12.66 -8.61 -4.51
CA ALA A 184 13.96 -8.36 -3.88
C ALA A 184 13.82 -8.20 -2.37
N LEU A 185 12.71 -7.60 -1.90
CA LEU A 185 12.39 -7.52 -0.49
C LEU A 185 12.19 -8.91 0.12
N GLU A 186 11.39 -9.76 -0.51
CA GLU A 186 11.12 -11.15 -0.10
C GLU A 186 12.39 -12.03 -0.12
N ALA A 187 13.23 -11.89 -1.16
CA ALA A 187 14.49 -12.62 -1.26
C ALA A 187 15.45 -12.22 -0.13
N LYS A 188 15.53 -10.92 0.19
CA LYS A 188 16.33 -10.43 1.34
C LYS A 188 15.76 -10.87 2.68
N ALA A 189 14.44 -10.98 2.82
CA ALA A 189 13.81 -11.47 4.03
C ALA A 189 14.09 -12.96 4.25
N THR A 190 14.08 -13.75 3.17
CA THR A 190 14.40 -15.18 3.20
C THR A 190 15.89 -15.43 3.51
N ALA A 191 16.80 -14.63 2.95
CA ALA A 191 18.24 -14.77 3.20
C ALA A 191 18.67 -14.39 4.63
N ALA A 192 17.81 -13.73 5.41
CA ALA A 192 18.08 -13.33 6.78
C ALA A 192 17.52 -14.32 7.83
N GLN A 193 16.80 -15.36 7.41
CA GLN A 193 16.41 -16.51 8.24
C GLN A 193 17.56 -17.51 8.35
#